data_AF-A0A9W9AUT5-F1
#
_entry.id   AF-A0A9W9AUT5-F1
#
_cell.length_a   1.000
_cell.length_b   1.000
_cell.length_c   1.000
_cell.angle_alpha   90.00
_cell.angle_beta   90.00
_cell.angle_gamma   90.00
#
_symmetry.space_group_name_H-M   'P 1'
#
loop_
_entity.id
_entity.type
_entity.pdbx_description
1 polymer ?
#
loop_
_entity_poly.entity_id
_entity_poly.type
_entity_poly.pdbx_seq_one_letter_code
_entity_poly.pdbx_strand_id
1 'polypeptide(L)'
;MSSRRFSENPSNTRGYDRGFRGRGRASWSSQGRGASTLNTGNRRLENIASVSRSSGVEKDGDALKNHKTQEEYREFIQGKLDSFWKSPPSTEQQTRDAQENLLILIRKLREGIVASKRNDAFGVEVCETSLYIATLFNHPKQLSSILPYFIPHPSDSTAEVLSQQSYSMCAIFIALINQLILGYPSQTLYRQSIHSIPDLLLRRSSKSYRWISSLSTSLWANNFSKSEQLTRRSSITSLLDELLPDSLSAHLTDLSLSSHSSQSNHDIARKAFSHAVDMLRVKIRNSAWNIIRSSYRELSCNANSETRDWLNRSLSLTVAHSEDICDSSLDIWLKEKSAAGHIRSKEGVEGRWVFCKK
;
A
#
# COMPACT_ATOMS: atom_id res chain seq x y z
N MET A 1 -51.12 48.84 15.42
CA MET A 1 -50.38 50.10 15.14
C MET A 1 -49.06 49.72 14.48
N SER A 2 -48.84 50.23 13.24
CA SER A 2 -47.61 50.33 12.43
C SER A 2 -46.69 49.09 12.32
N SER A 3 -46.56 48.34 11.22
CA SER A 3 -46.59 48.61 9.76
C SER A 3 -45.41 49.45 9.23
N ARG A 4 -44.52 48.78 8.45
CA ARG A 4 -43.71 49.22 7.27
C ARG A 4 -42.37 48.46 7.22
N ARG A 5 -41.72 48.12 6.10
CA ARG A 5 -42.00 47.79 4.68
C ARG A 5 -40.60 47.75 4.01
N PHE A 6 -40.36 46.78 3.10
CA PHE A 6 -39.52 46.76 1.87
C PHE A 6 -38.13 47.45 1.83
N SER A 7 -37.09 46.82 1.26
CA SER A 7 -36.75 46.83 -0.19
C SER A 7 -35.41 46.08 -0.36
N GLU A 8 -35.32 44.97 -1.12
CA GLU A 8 -34.94 44.82 -2.54
C GLU A 8 -33.45 45.05 -2.92
N ASN A 9 -32.94 44.07 -3.68
CA ASN A 9 -31.59 43.92 -4.27
C ASN A 9 -31.24 45.03 -5.28
N PRO A 10 -29.96 45.13 -5.67
CA PRO A 10 -29.64 44.61 -7.01
C PRO A 10 -28.29 43.89 -7.14
N SER A 11 -28.32 42.93 -8.06
CA SER A 11 -27.23 42.30 -8.80
C SER A 11 -26.18 43.28 -9.34
N ASN A 12 -24.89 42.89 -9.27
CA ASN A 12 -23.85 43.52 -10.08
C ASN A 12 -22.96 42.47 -10.76
N THR A 13 -23.24 42.24 -12.03
CA THR A 13 -22.41 41.59 -13.04
C THR A 13 -21.42 42.59 -13.64
N ARG A 14 -20.12 42.24 -13.66
CA ARG A 14 -19.02 42.74 -14.51
C ARG A 14 -17.77 42.01 -14.02
N GLY A 15 -16.83 41.48 -14.79
CA GLY A 15 -16.47 41.60 -16.19
C GLY A 15 -15.04 41.05 -16.28
N TYR A 16 -14.71 40.44 -17.42
CA TYR A 16 -13.44 39.80 -17.75
C TYR A 16 -12.18 40.59 -17.38
N ASP A 17 -11.13 39.91 -16.91
CA ASP A 17 -9.79 40.24 -17.38
C ASP A 17 -8.83 39.04 -17.44
N ARG A 18 -8.10 38.99 -18.55
CA ARG A 18 -7.17 37.92 -18.94
C ARG A 18 -5.79 38.21 -18.35
N GLY A 19 -5.25 37.26 -17.59
CA GLY A 19 -3.87 37.31 -17.09
C GLY A 19 -3.09 36.06 -17.46
N PHE A 20 -2.75 35.90 -18.75
CA PHE A 20 -1.71 34.96 -19.19
C PHE A 20 -0.36 35.42 -18.62
N ARG A 21 0.20 34.66 -17.67
CA ARG A 21 1.64 34.69 -17.37
C ARG A 21 2.24 33.32 -17.63
N GLY A 22 2.88 33.21 -18.79
CA GLY A 22 3.89 32.19 -19.02
C GLY A 22 5.20 32.55 -18.31
N ARG A 23 5.91 31.54 -17.82
CA ARG A 23 7.38 31.37 -17.91
C ARG A 23 7.79 30.14 -17.09
N GLY A 24 8.51 29.24 -17.73
CA GLY A 24 9.08 28.04 -17.11
C GLY A 24 9.44 26.92 -18.09
N ARG A 25 9.84 27.25 -19.33
CA ARG A 25 10.51 26.27 -20.22
C ARG A 25 11.94 26.10 -19.71
N ALA A 26 12.22 24.99 -19.04
CA ALA A 26 13.59 24.51 -18.90
C ALA A 26 14.04 24.00 -20.28
N SER A 27 14.92 24.78 -20.90
CA SER A 27 15.63 24.45 -22.13
C SER A 27 16.61 23.31 -21.85
N TRP A 28 16.39 22.15 -22.46
CA TRP A 28 17.41 21.09 -22.52
C TRP A 28 18.25 21.36 -23.77
N SER A 29 19.43 21.95 -23.55
CA SER A 29 20.43 22.14 -24.59
C SER A 29 20.93 20.78 -25.09
N SER A 30 20.82 20.59 -26.39
CA SER A 30 21.41 19.48 -27.13
C SER A 30 22.92 19.69 -27.23
N GLN A 31 23.71 18.71 -26.79
CA GLN A 31 25.03 18.43 -27.36
C GLN A 31 25.49 17.03 -26.95
N GLY A 32 25.76 16.19 -27.95
CA GLY A 32 26.26 14.82 -27.76
C GLY A 32 25.73 13.86 -28.81
N ARG A 33 26.26 13.95 -30.04
CA ARG A 33 26.04 13.00 -31.14
C ARG A 33 26.75 11.67 -30.83
N GLY A 34 26.05 10.56 -31.00
CA GLY A 34 26.65 9.23 -31.14
C GLY A 34 25.96 8.16 -30.29
N ALA A 35 25.43 7.12 -30.97
CA ALA A 35 24.86 5.89 -30.43
C ALA A 35 23.50 6.01 -29.71
N SER A 36 22.40 5.77 -30.44
CA SER A 36 21.13 5.32 -29.84
C SER A 36 20.06 5.07 -30.91
N THR A 37 19.98 3.86 -31.44
CA THR A 37 18.71 3.35 -32.00
C THR A 37 17.89 2.61 -30.94
N LEU A 38 18.52 2.14 -29.86
CA LEU A 38 17.86 1.48 -28.72
C LEU A 38 17.18 2.45 -27.73
N ASN A 39 17.69 3.67 -27.54
CA ASN A 39 17.13 4.60 -26.54
C ASN A 39 15.91 5.39 -27.07
N THR A 40 15.67 5.36 -28.38
CA THR A 40 14.55 6.08 -29.02
C THR A 40 13.21 5.40 -28.71
N GLY A 41 13.18 4.06 -28.62
CA GLY A 41 12.00 3.29 -28.22
C GLY A 41 11.61 3.54 -26.76
N ASN A 42 12.59 3.51 -25.84
CA ASN A 42 12.35 3.78 -24.42
C ASN A 42 11.85 5.20 -24.17
N ARG A 43 12.41 6.21 -24.85
CA ARG A 43 11.91 7.60 -24.77
C ARG A 43 10.49 7.75 -25.28
N ARG A 44 10.07 6.96 -26.28
CA ARG A 44 8.68 6.96 -26.75
C ARG A 44 7.74 6.46 -25.67
N LEU A 45 8.07 5.34 -25.03
CA LEU A 45 7.25 4.75 -23.96
C LEU A 45 7.15 5.69 -22.73
N GLU A 46 8.24 6.34 -22.33
CA GLU A 46 8.22 7.33 -21.24
C GLU A 46 7.23 8.48 -21.48
N ASN A 47 7.15 8.93 -22.73
CA ASN A 47 6.36 10.08 -23.13
C ASN A 47 4.90 9.74 -23.48
N ILE A 48 4.49 8.46 -23.37
CA ILE A 48 3.09 8.09 -23.56
C ILE A 48 2.23 8.82 -22.53
N ALA A 49 1.22 9.55 -23.03
CA ALA A 49 0.25 10.25 -22.20
C ALA A 49 -0.68 9.27 -21.48
N SER A 50 -1.20 9.67 -20.32
CA SER A 50 -2.29 8.92 -19.66
C SER A 50 -3.57 9.04 -20.47
N VAL A 51 -4.29 7.93 -20.67
CA VAL A 51 -5.54 7.88 -21.46
C VAL A 51 -6.57 8.89 -20.96
N SER A 52 -6.63 9.17 -19.66
CA SER A 52 -7.57 10.13 -19.06
C SER A 52 -7.35 11.60 -19.45
N ARG A 53 -6.18 11.95 -20.00
CA ARG A 53 -5.82 13.33 -20.38
C ARG A 53 -5.89 13.58 -21.88
N SER A 54 -5.75 12.53 -22.67
CA SER A 54 -5.88 12.60 -24.11
C SER A 54 -7.33 12.39 -24.49
N SER A 55 -8.10 13.49 -24.63
CA SER A 55 -9.47 13.47 -25.14
C SER A 55 -9.54 13.13 -26.65
N GLY A 56 -8.73 12.17 -27.13
CA GLY A 56 -8.59 11.81 -28.54
C GLY A 56 -7.84 12.82 -29.42
N VAL A 57 -7.32 13.92 -28.85
CA VAL A 57 -6.68 15.02 -29.61
C VAL A 57 -5.17 14.81 -29.80
N GLU A 58 -4.50 14.16 -28.85
CA GLU A 58 -3.07 13.85 -28.96
C GLU A 58 -2.87 12.58 -29.77
N LYS A 59 -1.99 12.63 -30.78
CA LYS A 59 -1.71 11.54 -31.74
C LYS A 59 -1.32 10.21 -31.09
N ASP A 60 -0.80 10.23 -29.86
CA ASP A 60 -0.38 9.06 -29.08
C ASP A 60 -1.25 8.80 -27.84
N GLY A 61 -2.31 9.58 -27.63
CA GLY A 61 -3.15 9.52 -26.43
C GLY A 61 -3.85 8.19 -26.19
N ASP A 62 -4.22 7.53 -27.28
CA ASP A 62 -4.91 6.24 -27.27
C ASP A 62 -3.96 5.05 -27.44
N ALA A 63 -2.64 5.26 -27.45
CA ALA A 63 -1.66 4.20 -27.70
C ALA A 63 -1.77 3.04 -26.69
N LEU A 64 -2.10 3.33 -25.42
CA LEU A 64 -2.28 2.33 -24.35
C LEU A 64 -3.62 1.60 -24.40
N LYS A 65 -4.51 1.90 -25.36
CA LYS A 65 -5.69 1.07 -25.62
C LYS A 65 -5.35 -0.20 -26.41
N ASN A 66 -4.21 -0.22 -27.12
CA ASN A 66 -3.77 -1.38 -27.88
C ASN A 66 -3.08 -2.39 -26.94
N HIS A 67 -3.55 -3.64 -26.96
CA HIS A 67 -3.04 -4.72 -26.11
C HIS A 67 -1.55 -5.00 -26.32
N LYS A 68 -1.06 -4.92 -27.56
CA LYS A 68 0.37 -5.10 -27.86
C LYS A 68 1.22 -4.01 -27.22
N THR A 69 0.78 -2.75 -27.33
CA THR A 69 1.46 -1.62 -26.68
C THR A 69 1.45 -1.76 -25.16
N GLN A 70 0.38 -2.29 -24.58
CA GLN A 70 0.31 -2.54 -23.13
C GLN A 70 1.36 -3.55 -22.67
N GLU A 71 1.55 -4.63 -23.42
CA GLU A 71 2.56 -5.67 -23.13
C GLU A 71 3.98 -5.11 -23.26
N GLU A 72 4.29 -4.40 -24.35
CA GLU A 72 5.58 -3.71 -24.52
C GLU A 72 5.83 -2.69 -23.39
N TYR A 73 4.79 -1.98 -22.97
CA TYR A 73 4.87 -1.02 -21.86
C TYR A 73 5.08 -1.70 -20.51
N ARG A 74 4.50 -2.89 -20.30
CA ARG A 74 4.68 -3.70 -19.09
C ARG A 74 6.12 -4.22 -18.96
N GLU A 75 6.73 -4.66 -20.06
CA GLU A 75 8.15 -5.05 -20.10
C GLU A 75 9.06 -3.86 -19.78
N PHE A 76 8.76 -2.70 -20.36
CA PHE A 76 9.46 -1.45 -20.07
C PHE A 76 9.40 -1.07 -18.58
N ILE A 77 8.21 -1.18 -17.96
CA ILE A 77 8.04 -0.97 -16.53
C ILE A 77 8.84 -1.99 -15.72
N GLN A 78 8.84 -3.27 -16.12
CA GLN A 78 9.62 -4.31 -15.44
C GLN A 78 11.10 -3.97 -15.41
N GLY A 79 11.66 -3.57 -16.56
CA GLY A 79 13.08 -3.18 -16.63
C GLY A 79 13.42 -2.02 -15.69
N LYS A 80 12.50 -1.06 -15.52
CA LYS A 80 12.67 0.04 -14.54
C LYS A 80 12.57 -0.43 -13.09
N LEU A 81 11.64 -1.34 -12.79
CA LEU A 81 11.52 -1.95 -11.46
C LEU A 81 12.80 -2.73 -11.11
N ASP A 82 13.28 -3.57 -12.02
CA ASP A 82 14.50 -4.34 -11.82
C ASP A 82 15.72 -3.44 -11.61
N SER A 83 15.83 -2.35 -12.37
CA SER A 83 16.88 -1.35 -12.18
C SER A 83 16.77 -0.67 -10.81
N PHE A 84 15.56 -0.32 -10.37
CA PHE A 84 15.33 0.29 -9.07
C PHE A 84 15.73 -0.65 -7.91
N TRP A 85 15.42 -1.94 -8.03
CA TRP A 85 15.78 -2.93 -7.01
C TRP A 85 17.27 -3.29 -6.99
N LYS A 86 17.92 -3.35 -8.17
CA LYS A 86 19.37 -3.66 -8.26
C LYS A 86 20.24 -2.51 -7.80
N SER A 87 19.86 -1.28 -8.11
CA SER A 87 20.61 -0.07 -7.79
C SER A 87 19.68 0.97 -7.16
N PRO A 88 19.29 0.78 -5.89
CA PRO A 88 18.43 1.74 -5.21
C PRO A 88 19.13 3.12 -5.13
N PRO A 89 18.38 4.23 -5.26
CA PRO A 89 18.98 5.56 -5.21
C PRO A 89 19.68 5.83 -3.89
N SER A 90 20.79 6.56 -3.94
CA SER A 90 21.64 6.79 -2.76
C SER A 90 21.03 7.74 -1.73
N THR A 91 20.05 8.55 -2.11
CA THR A 91 19.38 9.50 -1.23
C THR A 91 17.90 9.19 -1.06
N GLU A 92 17.34 9.50 0.10
CA GLU A 92 15.91 9.33 0.38
C GLU A 92 15.04 10.10 -0.61
N GLN A 93 15.45 11.33 -0.99
CA GLN A 93 14.69 12.14 -1.92
C GLN A 93 14.66 11.51 -3.32
N GLN A 94 15.80 11.08 -3.85
CA GLN A 94 15.85 10.39 -5.14
C GLN A 94 15.06 9.06 -5.11
N THR A 95 15.06 8.38 -3.96
CA THR A 95 14.26 7.16 -3.76
C THR A 95 12.77 7.47 -3.87
N ARG A 96 12.29 8.51 -3.19
CA ARG A 96 10.88 8.96 -3.28
C ARG A 96 10.50 9.36 -4.69
N ASP A 97 11.34 10.14 -5.37
CA ASP A 97 11.08 10.59 -6.74
C ASP A 97 11.04 9.40 -7.72
N ALA A 98 11.95 8.44 -7.58
CA ALA A 98 11.97 7.22 -8.38
C ALA A 98 10.73 6.33 -8.14
N GLN A 99 10.32 6.18 -6.88
CA GLN A 99 9.10 5.45 -6.49
C GLN A 99 7.84 6.10 -7.10
N GLU A 100 7.73 7.42 -7.00
CA GLU A 100 6.59 8.16 -7.57
C GLU A 100 6.54 8.01 -9.10
N ASN A 101 7.68 8.12 -9.76
CA ASN A 101 7.79 7.91 -11.21
C ASN A 101 7.32 6.50 -11.62
N LEU A 102 7.75 5.47 -10.90
CA LEU A 102 7.32 4.09 -11.16
C LEU A 102 5.80 3.91 -10.98
N LEU A 103 5.23 4.46 -9.91
CA LEU A 103 3.79 4.39 -9.65
C LEU A 103 2.97 5.12 -10.73
N ILE A 104 3.48 6.23 -11.27
CA ILE A 104 2.86 6.94 -12.39
C ILE A 104 2.82 6.05 -13.63
N LEU A 105 3.92 5.37 -13.98
CA LEU A 105 3.95 4.48 -15.15
C LEU A 105 2.95 3.32 -15.01
N ILE A 106 2.94 2.65 -13.85
CA ILE A 106 2.00 1.55 -13.58
C ILE A 106 0.55 2.05 -13.62
N ARG A 107 0.27 3.24 -13.07
CA ARG A 107 -1.05 3.86 -13.15
C ARG A 107 -1.48 4.11 -14.59
N LYS A 108 -0.60 4.65 -15.45
CA LYS A 108 -0.91 4.86 -16.88
C LYS A 108 -1.30 3.54 -17.56
N LEU A 109 -0.56 2.46 -17.27
CA LEU A 109 -0.86 1.14 -17.81
C LEU A 109 -2.24 0.64 -17.35
N ARG A 110 -2.54 0.75 -16.05
CA ARG A 110 -3.85 0.36 -15.49
C ARG A 110 -5.00 1.15 -16.11
N GLU A 111 -4.84 2.46 -16.29
CA GLU A 111 -5.82 3.31 -16.98
C GLU A 111 -6.03 2.85 -18.44
N GLY A 112 -4.95 2.46 -19.14
CA GLY A 112 -5.02 1.88 -20.47
C GLY A 112 -5.79 0.55 -20.53
N ILE A 113 -5.53 -0.35 -19.59
CA ILE A 113 -6.23 -1.64 -19.45
C ILE A 113 -7.74 -1.41 -19.26
N VAL A 114 -8.12 -0.53 -18.32
CA VAL A 114 -9.51 -0.18 -18.06
C VAL A 114 -10.17 0.45 -19.29
N ALA A 115 -9.47 1.37 -19.97
CA ALA A 115 -9.99 2.02 -21.18
C ALA A 115 -10.18 1.05 -22.35
N SER A 116 -9.32 0.04 -22.47
CA SER A 116 -9.45 -1.03 -23.46
C SER A 116 -10.47 -2.11 -23.08
N LYS A 117 -11.01 -2.07 -21.85
CA LYS A 117 -11.87 -3.11 -21.26
C LYS A 117 -11.24 -4.51 -21.29
N ARG A 118 -9.91 -4.57 -21.18
CA ARG A 118 -9.15 -5.82 -21.14
C ARG A 118 -9.34 -6.50 -19.79
N ASN A 119 -9.78 -7.75 -19.80
CA ASN A 119 -10.15 -8.54 -18.60
C ASN A 119 -9.47 -9.92 -18.57
N ASP A 120 -8.37 -10.09 -19.28
CA ASP A 120 -7.58 -11.32 -19.31
C ASP A 120 -6.60 -11.41 -18.12
N ALA A 121 -5.85 -12.51 -18.07
CA ALA A 121 -4.85 -12.75 -17.03
C ALA A 121 -3.80 -11.63 -16.94
N PHE A 122 -3.44 -11.00 -18.06
CA PHE A 122 -2.54 -9.85 -18.09
C PHE A 122 -3.14 -8.64 -17.35
N GLY A 123 -4.41 -8.32 -17.62
CA GLY A 123 -5.11 -7.24 -16.91
C GLY A 123 -5.11 -7.43 -15.39
N VAL A 124 -5.36 -8.67 -14.95
CA VAL A 124 -5.33 -9.05 -13.53
C VAL A 124 -3.92 -8.90 -12.95
N GLU A 125 -2.89 -9.46 -13.60
CA GLU A 125 -1.49 -9.39 -13.17
C GLU A 125 -1.01 -7.95 -12.98
N VAL A 126 -1.35 -7.05 -13.91
CA VAL A 126 -0.97 -5.64 -13.80
C VAL A 126 -1.65 -4.96 -12.62
N CYS A 127 -2.94 -5.25 -12.38
CA CYS A 127 -3.66 -4.70 -11.23
C CYS A 127 -3.03 -5.17 -9.92
N GLU A 128 -2.70 -6.46 -9.81
CA GLU A 128 -2.06 -7.04 -8.63
C GLU A 128 -0.68 -6.45 -8.39
N THR A 129 0.17 -6.42 -9.42
CA THR A 129 1.50 -5.80 -9.36
C THR A 129 1.39 -4.35 -8.92
N SER A 130 0.41 -3.61 -9.44
CA SER A 130 0.14 -2.24 -9.03
C SER A 130 -0.19 -2.13 -7.54
N LEU A 131 -0.98 -3.05 -6.99
CA LEU A 131 -1.30 -3.08 -5.56
C LEU A 131 -0.07 -3.38 -4.72
N TYR A 132 0.72 -4.39 -5.11
CA TYR A 132 1.91 -4.80 -4.36
C TYR A 132 2.95 -3.69 -4.31
N ILE A 133 3.27 -3.08 -5.45
CA ILE A 133 4.26 -1.99 -5.53
C ILE A 133 3.76 -0.75 -4.78
N ALA A 134 2.48 -0.36 -4.92
CA ALA A 134 1.92 0.77 -4.18
C ALA A 134 1.93 0.54 -2.66
N THR A 135 1.76 -0.71 -2.22
CA THR A 135 1.86 -1.11 -0.82
C THR A 135 3.29 -1.00 -0.34
N LEU A 136 4.26 -1.57 -1.07
CA LEU A 136 5.69 -1.53 -0.72
C LEU A 136 6.26 -0.11 -0.65
N PHE A 137 5.80 0.78 -1.54
CA PHE A 137 6.21 2.19 -1.52
C PHE A 137 5.39 3.04 -0.52
N ASN A 138 4.42 2.45 0.17
CA ASN A 138 3.55 3.11 1.15
C ASN A 138 2.97 4.44 0.62
N HIS A 139 2.37 4.40 -0.58
CA HIS A 139 1.85 5.60 -1.23
C HIS A 139 0.31 5.67 -1.16
N PRO A 140 -0.28 6.29 -0.10
CA PRO A 140 -1.71 6.16 0.21
C PRO A 140 -2.62 6.65 -0.92
N LYS A 141 -2.24 7.74 -1.62
CA LYS A 141 -3.03 8.27 -2.74
C LYS A 141 -3.20 7.27 -3.89
N GLN A 142 -2.17 6.45 -4.13
CA GLN A 142 -2.21 5.45 -5.20
C GLN A 142 -3.00 4.23 -4.74
N LEU A 143 -2.79 3.78 -3.50
CA LEU A 143 -3.56 2.71 -2.88
C LEU A 143 -5.08 3.00 -2.94
N SER A 144 -5.52 4.20 -2.55
CA SER A 144 -6.94 4.57 -2.62
C SER A 144 -7.54 4.45 -4.04
N SER A 145 -6.72 4.64 -5.08
CA SER A 145 -7.16 4.47 -6.48
C SER A 145 -7.17 3.03 -6.97
N ILE A 146 -6.48 2.11 -6.27
CA ILE A 146 -6.31 0.71 -6.67
C ILE A 146 -7.26 -0.21 -5.90
N LEU A 147 -7.54 0.09 -4.63
CA LEU A 147 -8.38 -0.76 -3.77
C LEU A 147 -9.78 -1.07 -4.34
N PRO A 148 -10.49 -0.13 -5.01
CA PRO A 148 -11.81 -0.43 -5.58
C PRO A 148 -11.81 -1.54 -6.65
N TYR A 149 -10.67 -1.83 -7.29
CA TYR A 149 -10.58 -2.93 -8.27
C TYR A 149 -10.63 -4.31 -7.61
N PHE A 150 -10.27 -4.41 -6.33
CA PHE A 150 -10.21 -5.68 -5.58
C PHE A 150 -11.40 -5.88 -4.65
N ILE A 151 -12.17 -4.82 -4.39
CA ILE A 151 -13.27 -4.83 -3.45
C ILE A 151 -14.53 -4.39 -4.20
N PRO A 152 -15.47 -5.31 -4.47
CA PRO A 152 -16.72 -4.97 -5.15
C PRO A 152 -17.51 -3.96 -4.32
N HIS A 153 -18.16 -3.01 -4.99
CA HIS A 153 -19.12 -2.13 -4.35
C HIS A 153 -20.49 -2.83 -4.30
N PRO A 154 -21.22 -2.80 -3.18
CA PRO A 154 -22.52 -3.50 -3.05
C PRO A 154 -23.62 -2.98 -3.98
N SER A 155 -23.43 -1.80 -4.59
CA SER A 155 -24.35 -1.20 -5.57
C SER A 155 -24.13 -1.69 -6.99
N ASP A 156 -22.99 -2.32 -7.24
CA ASP A 156 -22.65 -2.79 -8.57
C ASP A 156 -23.19 -4.22 -8.71
N SER A 157 -23.98 -4.49 -9.75
CA SER A 157 -24.44 -5.84 -10.14
C SER A 157 -23.28 -6.77 -10.57
N THR A 158 -22.05 -6.46 -10.15
CA THR A 158 -20.74 -6.99 -10.57
C THR A 158 -20.34 -8.28 -9.88
N ALA A 159 -21.25 -8.96 -9.17
CA ALA A 159 -20.99 -10.32 -8.71
C ALA A 159 -20.58 -11.24 -9.89
N GLU A 160 -21.12 -10.98 -11.09
CA GLU A 160 -20.69 -11.64 -12.33
C GLU A 160 -19.31 -11.21 -12.83
N VAL A 161 -18.92 -9.93 -12.68
CA VAL A 161 -17.63 -9.41 -13.17
C VAL A 161 -16.45 -9.93 -12.35
N LEU A 162 -16.58 -10.03 -11.03
CA LEU A 162 -15.54 -10.65 -10.19
C LEU A 162 -15.50 -12.16 -10.31
N SER A 163 -16.61 -12.81 -10.68
CA SER A 163 -16.58 -14.24 -11.01
C SER A 163 -15.75 -14.53 -12.27
N GLN A 164 -15.58 -13.54 -13.16
CA GLN A 164 -14.73 -13.63 -14.34
C GLN A 164 -13.26 -13.25 -14.06
N GLN A 165 -13.00 -12.41 -13.05
CA GLN A 165 -11.65 -11.96 -12.70
C GLN A 165 -11.08 -12.72 -11.50
N SER A 166 -10.24 -13.71 -11.79
CA SER A 166 -9.57 -14.52 -10.76
C SER A 166 -8.38 -13.79 -10.13
N TYR A 167 -8.66 -12.81 -9.27
CA TYR A 167 -7.62 -12.18 -8.44
C TYR A 167 -7.04 -13.17 -7.43
N SER A 168 -5.74 -13.05 -7.15
CA SER A 168 -5.09 -13.86 -6.13
C SER A 168 -5.62 -13.52 -4.74
N MET A 169 -5.72 -14.54 -3.90
CA MET A 169 -6.14 -14.39 -2.51
C MET A 169 -5.19 -13.46 -1.74
N CYS A 170 -3.90 -13.46 -2.06
CA CYS A 170 -2.93 -12.56 -1.46
C CYS A 170 -3.26 -11.09 -1.74
N ALA A 171 -3.61 -10.74 -2.99
CA ALA A 171 -4.01 -9.39 -3.35
C ALA A 171 -5.26 -8.93 -2.59
N ILE A 172 -6.28 -9.79 -2.49
CA ILE A 172 -7.49 -9.51 -1.72
C ILE A 172 -7.15 -9.24 -0.24
N PHE A 173 -6.27 -10.03 0.36
CA PHE A 173 -5.86 -9.81 1.75
C PHE A 173 -5.06 -8.53 1.93
N ILE A 174 -4.14 -8.22 1.03
CA ILE A 174 -3.42 -6.94 1.04
C ILE A 174 -4.41 -5.78 0.96
N ALA A 175 -5.43 -5.87 0.10
CA ALA A 175 -6.47 -4.86 0.01
C ALA A 175 -7.25 -4.72 1.33
N LEU A 176 -7.68 -5.83 1.94
CA LEU A 176 -8.40 -5.84 3.22
C LEU A 176 -7.56 -5.28 4.38
N ILE A 177 -6.27 -5.63 4.45
CA ILE A 177 -5.34 -5.09 5.46
C ILE A 177 -5.17 -3.59 5.27
N ASN A 178 -5.03 -3.11 4.03
CA ASN A 178 -4.99 -1.69 3.74
C ASN A 178 -6.27 -0.97 4.17
N GLN A 179 -7.46 -1.58 4.02
CA GLN A 179 -8.70 -1.02 4.56
C GLN A 179 -8.71 -0.94 6.09
N LEU A 180 -8.12 -1.92 6.79
CA LEU A 180 -7.93 -1.85 8.24
C LEU A 180 -6.97 -0.71 8.63
N ILE A 181 -5.89 -0.49 7.88
CA ILE A 181 -4.93 0.59 8.13
C ILE A 181 -5.57 1.97 7.92
N LEU A 182 -6.29 2.15 6.81
CA LEU A 182 -6.96 3.41 6.47
C LEU A 182 -8.10 3.74 7.44
N GLY A 183 -8.88 2.72 7.82
CA GLY A 183 -10.02 2.86 8.72
C GLY A 183 -9.68 2.75 10.20
N TYR A 184 -8.41 2.65 10.60
CA TYR A 184 -8.05 2.47 12.01
C TYR A 184 -8.42 3.72 12.85
N PRO A 185 -9.19 3.61 13.94
CA PRO A 185 -9.65 2.38 14.61
C PRO A 185 -11.09 1.93 14.28
N SER A 186 -11.88 2.68 13.51
CA SER A 186 -13.32 2.39 13.28
C SER A 186 -13.58 1.08 12.53
N GLN A 187 -12.68 0.69 11.63
CA GLN A 187 -12.79 -0.50 10.77
C GLN A 187 -14.03 -0.54 9.87
N THR A 188 -14.73 0.58 9.69
CA THR A 188 -15.95 0.64 8.86
C THR A 188 -15.69 0.19 7.42
N LEU A 189 -14.60 0.67 6.83
CA LEU A 189 -14.22 0.34 5.44
C LEU A 189 -13.94 -1.16 5.27
N TYR A 190 -13.21 -1.76 6.22
CA TYR A 190 -12.95 -3.20 6.22
C TYR A 190 -14.24 -4.00 6.30
N ARG A 191 -15.17 -3.64 7.21
CA ARG A 191 -16.44 -4.36 7.37
C ARG A 191 -17.29 -4.30 6.11
N GLN A 192 -17.37 -3.13 5.47
CA GLN A 192 -18.07 -2.98 4.19
C GLN A 192 -17.43 -3.88 3.12
N SER A 193 -16.10 -3.86 3.04
CA SER A 193 -15.34 -4.61 2.03
C SER A 193 -15.45 -6.12 2.22
N ILE A 194 -15.33 -6.64 3.44
CA ILE A 194 -15.37 -8.09 3.67
C ILE A 194 -16.76 -8.68 3.43
N HIS A 195 -17.83 -7.88 3.60
CA HIS A 195 -19.19 -8.32 3.30
C HIS A 195 -19.53 -8.28 1.82
N SER A 196 -18.82 -7.49 1.01
CA SER A 196 -19.04 -7.45 -0.44
C SER A 196 -18.30 -8.56 -1.19
N ILE A 197 -17.26 -9.15 -0.60
CA ILE A 197 -16.51 -10.26 -1.21
C ILE A 197 -17.38 -11.54 -1.23
N PRO A 198 -17.59 -12.17 -2.40
CA PRO A 198 -18.33 -13.43 -2.50
C PRO A 198 -17.69 -14.58 -1.73
N ASP A 199 -18.54 -15.43 -1.12
CA ASP A 199 -18.10 -16.62 -0.37
C ASP A 199 -17.31 -17.62 -1.24
N LEU A 200 -17.47 -17.57 -2.57
CA LEU A 200 -16.70 -18.37 -3.52
C LEU A 200 -15.21 -17.99 -3.53
N LEU A 201 -14.91 -16.69 -3.44
CA LEU A 201 -13.53 -16.19 -3.38
C LEU A 201 -12.97 -16.35 -1.96
N LEU A 202 -13.72 -15.91 -0.95
CA LEU A 202 -13.29 -15.98 0.44
C LEU A 202 -14.29 -16.78 1.28
N ARG A 203 -14.11 -18.11 1.30
CA ARG A 203 -14.96 -18.99 2.11
C ARG A 203 -14.87 -18.62 3.58
N ARG A 204 -16.02 -18.33 4.21
CA ARG A 204 -16.10 -17.97 5.64
C ARG A 204 -15.60 -19.06 6.59
N SER A 205 -15.60 -20.31 6.14
CA SER A 205 -15.06 -21.45 6.88
C SER A 205 -13.54 -21.59 6.78
N SER A 206 -12.88 -20.90 5.85
CA SER A 206 -11.43 -20.98 5.62
C SER A 206 -10.61 -20.48 6.82
N LYS A 207 -9.39 -20.99 6.95
CA LYS A 207 -8.44 -20.54 7.97
C LYS A 207 -8.06 -19.08 7.73
N SER A 208 -7.87 -18.69 6.47
CA SER A 208 -7.53 -17.32 6.09
C SER A 208 -8.63 -16.32 6.49
N TYR A 209 -9.91 -16.64 6.26
CA TYR A 209 -11.03 -15.79 6.73
C TYR A 209 -11.04 -15.65 8.24
N ARG A 210 -10.88 -16.77 8.97
CA ARG A 210 -10.82 -16.74 10.44
C ARG A 210 -9.65 -15.90 10.96
N TRP A 211 -8.50 -15.93 10.28
CA TRP A 211 -7.35 -15.10 10.62
C TRP A 211 -7.67 -13.61 10.50
N ILE A 212 -8.14 -13.15 9.33
CA ILE A 212 -8.41 -11.72 9.12
C ILE A 212 -9.57 -11.22 10.00
N SER A 213 -10.60 -12.05 10.20
CA SER A 213 -11.72 -11.75 11.12
C SER A 213 -11.27 -11.68 12.58
N SER A 214 -10.39 -12.59 13.01
CA SER A 214 -9.80 -12.58 14.35
C SER A 214 -8.92 -11.35 14.56
N LEU A 215 -8.17 -10.95 13.53
CA LEU A 215 -7.34 -9.74 13.56
C LEU A 215 -8.20 -8.49 13.67
N SER A 216 -9.23 -8.33 12.83
CA SER A 216 -10.19 -7.22 12.94
C SER A 216 -10.83 -7.15 14.33
N THR A 217 -11.27 -8.30 14.86
CA THR A 217 -11.89 -8.38 16.19
C THR A 217 -10.90 -8.01 17.30
N SER A 218 -9.64 -8.47 17.23
CA SER A 218 -8.62 -8.13 18.22
C SER A 218 -8.24 -6.64 18.18
N LEU A 219 -8.20 -6.03 16.99
CA LEU A 219 -8.02 -4.59 16.83
C LEU A 219 -9.16 -3.80 17.46
N TRP A 220 -10.41 -4.23 17.23
CA TRP A 220 -11.59 -3.52 17.75
C TRP A 220 -11.66 -3.60 19.28
N ALA A 221 -11.33 -4.76 19.84
CA ALA A 221 -11.27 -4.99 21.29
C ALA A 221 -10.00 -4.43 21.96
N ASN A 222 -9.10 -3.78 21.22
CA ASN A 222 -7.77 -3.38 21.70
C ASN A 222 -6.98 -4.53 22.35
N ASN A 223 -7.19 -5.76 21.90
CA ASN A 223 -6.46 -6.94 22.38
C ASN A 223 -5.11 -7.04 21.66
N PHE A 224 -4.17 -6.22 22.11
CA PHE A 224 -2.85 -6.07 21.49
C PHE A 224 -2.04 -7.37 21.52
N SER A 225 -2.17 -8.18 22.57
CA SER A 225 -1.48 -9.47 22.67
C SER A 225 -1.98 -10.46 21.61
N LYS A 226 -3.29 -10.54 21.37
CA LYS A 226 -3.85 -11.38 20.31
C LYS A 226 -3.46 -10.85 18.92
N SER A 227 -3.51 -9.54 18.72
CA SER A 227 -3.06 -8.92 17.46
C SER A 227 -1.59 -9.21 17.18
N GLU A 228 -0.73 -9.17 18.20
CA GLU A 228 0.68 -9.53 18.09
C GLU A 228 0.83 -11.00 17.65
N GLN A 229 0.19 -11.95 18.34
CA GLN A 229 0.23 -13.37 17.99
C GLN A 229 -0.21 -13.66 16.55
N LEU A 230 -1.30 -13.01 16.10
CA LEU A 230 -1.81 -13.16 14.73
C LEU A 230 -0.87 -12.56 13.68
N THR A 231 -0.09 -11.54 14.05
CA THR A 231 0.86 -10.83 13.16
C THR A 231 2.32 -11.25 13.37
N ARG A 232 2.57 -12.35 14.08
CA ARG A 232 3.90 -12.97 14.17
C ARG A 232 4.33 -13.54 12.83
N ARG A 233 5.64 -13.57 12.59
CA ARG A 233 6.26 -14.19 11.39
C ARG A 233 5.70 -15.59 11.14
N SER A 234 5.70 -16.47 12.15
CA SER A 234 5.22 -17.85 12.01
C SER A 234 3.76 -17.92 11.54
N SER A 235 2.90 -17.06 12.07
CA SER A 235 1.49 -16.97 11.70
C SER A 235 1.31 -16.43 10.28
N ILE A 236 2.11 -15.41 9.92
CA ILE A 236 2.09 -14.80 8.59
C ILE A 236 2.63 -15.77 7.53
N THR A 237 3.75 -16.44 7.78
CA THR A 237 4.32 -17.43 6.86
C THR A 237 3.35 -18.56 6.61
N SER A 238 2.79 -19.15 7.68
CA SER A 238 1.78 -20.22 7.54
C SER A 238 0.55 -19.78 6.75
N LEU A 239 0.14 -18.51 6.86
CA LEU A 239 -0.97 -17.96 6.09
C LEU A 239 -0.56 -17.71 4.63
N LEU A 240 0.63 -17.16 4.39
CA LEU A 240 1.14 -16.90 3.04
C LEU A 240 1.32 -18.19 2.24
N ASP A 241 1.72 -19.28 2.88
CA ASP A 241 1.83 -20.60 2.24
C ASP A 241 0.46 -21.15 1.82
N GLU A 242 -0.62 -20.78 2.53
CA GLU A 242 -2.00 -21.09 2.13
C GLU A 242 -2.47 -20.16 0.99
N LEU A 243 -2.11 -18.87 1.03
CA LEU A 243 -2.55 -17.86 0.06
C LEU A 243 -1.81 -17.92 -1.28
N LEU A 244 -0.59 -18.44 -1.30
CA LEU A 244 0.29 -18.55 -2.47
C LEU A 244 0.74 -20.02 -2.62
N PRO A 245 -0.16 -20.94 -3.00
CA PRO A 245 0.20 -22.34 -3.17
C PRO A 245 1.20 -22.51 -4.30
N ASP A 246 2.41 -22.97 -3.98
CA ASP A 246 3.49 -23.27 -4.94
C ASP A 246 3.09 -24.36 -5.95
N SER A 247 2.03 -25.12 -5.68
CA SER A 247 1.72 -26.40 -6.34
C SER A 247 1.02 -26.31 -7.70
N LEU A 248 0.45 -25.16 -8.09
CA LEU A 248 -0.15 -24.99 -9.43
C LEU A 248 0.78 -24.30 -10.44
N SER A 249 1.77 -23.53 -9.97
CA SER A 249 2.76 -22.94 -10.88
C SER A 249 3.69 -24.01 -11.43
N ALA A 250 4.13 -24.97 -10.61
CA ALA A 250 5.04 -26.04 -11.01
C ALA A 250 4.53 -26.93 -12.17
N HIS A 251 3.21 -27.10 -12.31
CA HIS A 251 2.61 -27.88 -13.42
C HIS A 251 2.25 -27.04 -14.65
N LEU A 252 2.14 -25.71 -14.54
CA LEU A 252 1.89 -24.82 -15.68
C LEU A 252 3.18 -24.15 -16.21
N THR A 253 4.25 -24.10 -15.41
CA THR A 253 5.57 -23.61 -15.82
C THR A 253 6.21 -24.47 -16.91
N ASP A 254 5.80 -25.73 -17.05
CA ASP A 254 6.27 -26.60 -18.14
C ASP A 254 5.69 -26.21 -19.52
N LEU A 255 4.69 -25.30 -19.56
CA LEU A 255 4.02 -24.86 -20.78
C LEU A 255 4.19 -23.36 -21.10
N SER A 256 4.82 -22.56 -20.22
CA SER A 256 5.00 -21.11 -20.42
C SER A 256 6.47 -20.71 -20.53
N LEU A 257 6.86 -20.22 -21.72
CA LEU A 257 8.21 -19.77 -22.09
C LEU A 257 8.75 -18.53 -21.31
N SER A 258 8.08 -18.09 -20.24
CA SER A 258 8.42 -16.89 -19.44
C SER A 258 8.50 -17.16 -17.93
N SER A 259 9.01 -18.33 -17.55
CA SER A 259 9.08 -18.82 -16.15
C SER A 259 9.70 -17.84 -15.13
N HIS A 260 10.58 -16.93 -15.54
CA HIS A 260 11.23 -15.96 -14.64
C HIS A 260 10.32 -14.87 -14.05
N SER A 261 9.17 -14.54 -14.66
CA SER A 261 8.29 -13.47 -14.14
C SER A 261 7.37 -13.94 -13.00
N SER A 262 7.03 -15.22 -12.95
CA SER A 262 6.09 -15.75 -11.97
C SER A 262 6.65 -15.76 -10.56
N GLN A 263 7.87 -16.28 -10.37
CA GLN A 263 8.52 -16.38 -9.07
C GLN A 263 8.81 -15.00 -8.45
N SER A 264 9.22 -14.03 -9.27
CA SER A 264 9.46 -12.66 -8.80
C SER A 264 8.19 -11.97 -8.31
N ASN A 265 7.04 -12.24 -8.93
CA ASN A 265 5.75 -11.73 -8.48
C ASN A 265 5.32 -12.31 -7.12
N HIS A 266 5.55 -13.61 -6.88
CA HIS A 266 5.27 -14.23 -5.56
C HIS A 266 6.11 -13.59 -4.45
N ASP A 267 7.39 -13.35 -4.71
CA ASP A 267 8.28 -12.69 -3.74
C ASP A 267 7.85 -11.24 -3.45
N ILE A 268 7.46 -10.50 -4.48
CA ILE A 268 6.93 -9.14 -4.35
C ILE A 268 5.62 -9.16 -3.55
N ALA A 269 4.72 -10.10 -3.82
CA ALA A 269 3.47 -10.24 -3.09
C ALA A 269 3.71 -10.58 -1.60
N ARG A 270 4.61 -11.52 -1.29
CA ARG A 270 4.99 -11.87 0.09
C ARG A 270 5.58 -10.67 0.84
N LYS A 271 6.47 -9.92 0.19
CA LYS A 271 7.05 -8.67 0.74
C LYS A 271 5.96 -7.61 0.97
N ALA A 272 5.06 -7.42 0.00
CA ALA A 272 3.99 -6.44 0.09
C ALA A 272 2.99 -6.78 1.21
N PHE A 273 2.60 -8.05 1.33
CA PHE A 273 1.74 -8.53 2.41
C PHE A 273 2.34 -8.24 3.77
N SER A 274 3.59 -8.65 3.95
CA SER A 274 4.26 -8.50 5.23
C SER A 274 4.51 -7.02 5.58
N HIS A 275 4.84 -6.20 4.58
CA HIS A 275 4.92 -4.75 4.73
C HIS A 275 3.58 -4.13 5.16
N ALA A 276 2.46 -4.54 4.55
CA ALA A 276 1.13 -4.10 4.96
C ALA A 276 0.83 -4.47 6.41
N VAL A 277 1.18 -5.69 6.83
CA VAL A 277 1.04 -6.11 8.23
C VAL A 277 1.91 -5.25 9.15
N ASP A 278 3.16 -4.98 8.80
CA ASP A 278 4.04 -4.12 9.60
C ASP A 278 3.51 -2.68 9.71
N MET A 279 2.97 -2.12 8.63
CA MET A 279 2.28 -0.82 8.67
C MET A 279 1.10 -0.81 9.65
N LEU A 280 0.31 -1.89 9.66
CA LEU A 280 -0.78 -2.06 10.63
C LEU A 280 -0.23 -2.18 12.06
N ARG A 281 0.83 -2.95 12.28
CA ARG A 281 1.49 -3.09 13.59
C ARG A 281 2.02 -1.76 14.11
N VAL A 282 2.50 -0.86 13.26
CA VAL A 282 2.87 0.51 13.66
C VAL A 282 1.66 1.27 14.22
N LYS A 283 0.49 1.18 13.59
CA LYS A 283 -0.75 1.80 14.10
C LYS A 283 -1.18 1.21 15.45
N ILE A 284 -1.16 -0.12 15.56
CA ILE A 284 -1.47 -0.85 16.79
C ILE A 284 -0.52 -0.40 17.92
N ARG A 285 0.79 -0.40 17.65
CA ARG A 285 1.83 -0.01 18.59
C ARG A 285 1.63 1.40 19.12
N ASN A 286 1.34 2.35 18.24
CA ASN A 286 1.08 3.73 18.63
C ASN A 286 -0.17 3.85 19.53
N SER A 287 -1.23 3.10 19.20
CA SER A 287 -2.45 3.04 20.01
C SER A 287 -2.20 2.44 21.39
N ALA A 288 -1.54 1.27 21.44
CA ALA A 288 -1.16 0.59 22.66
C ALA A 288 -0.27 1.48 23.54
N TRP A 289 0.73 2.14 22.95
CA TRP A 289 1.60 3.06 23.68
C TRP A 289 0.86 4.22 24.31
N ASN A 290 -0.10 4.81 23.59
CA ASN A 290 -0.91 5.91 24.14
C ASN A 290 -1.71 5.47 25.37
N ILE A 291 -2.31 4.28 25.32
CA ILE A 291 -3.06 3.69 26.44
C ILE A 291 -2.13 3.39 27.62
N ILE A 292 -0.96 2.80 27.36
CA ILE A 292 0.02 2.50 28.41
C ILE A 292 0.47 3.81 29.09
N ARG A 293 0.82 4.83 28.31
CA ARG A 293 1.26 6.12 28.82
C ARG A 293 0.18 6.82 29.67
N SER A 294 -1.09 6.68 29.32
CA SER A 294 -2.18 7.28 30.11
C SER A 294 -2.50 6.50 31.39
N SER A 295 -2.24 5.19 31.39
CA SER A 295 -2.65 4.28 32.46
C SER A 295 -1.57 4.07 33.54
N TYR A 296 -0.30 4.21 33.18
CA TYR A 296 0.83 3.94 34.07
C TYR A 296 1.66 5.19 34.35
N ARG A 297 2.16 5.32 35.58
CA ARG A 297 3.08 6.41 35.99
C ARG A 297 4.54 6.04 35.77
N GLU A 298 4.88 4.78 36.02
CA GLU A 298 6.24 4.24 35.93
C GLU A 298 6.20 2.87 35.24
N LEU A 299 7.34 2.47 34.69
CA LEU A 299 7.56 1.22 33.99
C LEU A 299 8.89 0.63 34.45
N SER A 300 8.90 -0.63 34.89
CA SER A 300 10.13 -1.34 35.27
C SER A 300 10.46 -2.38 34.21
N CYS A 301 11.45 -2.10 33.37
CA CYS A 301 11.91 -2.95 32.25
C CYS A 301 13.34 -3.44 32.48
N ASN A 302 13.53 -4.23 33.53
CA ASN A 302 14.81 -4.89 33.76
C ASN A 302 15.00 -6.05 32.76
N ALA A 303 16.25 -6.43 32.51
CA ALA A 303 16.56 -7.65 31.75
C ALA A 303 15.85 -8.85 32.42
N ASN A 304 15.11 -9.63 31.62
CA ASN A 304 14.31 -10.78 32.07
C ASN A 304 13.09 -10.45 32.97
N SER A 305 12.62 -9.21 32.97
CA SER A 305 11.36 -8.88 33.68
C SER A 305 10.12 -9.27 32.87
N GLU A 306 9.10 -9.80 33.54
CA GLU A 306 7.79 -10.09 32.90
C GLU A 306 7.18 -8.83 32.24
N THR A 307 7.45 -7.66 32.81
CA THR A 307 7.04 -6.36 32.24
C THR A 307 7.66 -6.12 30.86
N ARG A 308 8.93 -6.52 30.67
CA ARG A 308 9.63 -6.41 29.37
C ARG A 308 8.92 -7.27 28.32
N ASP A 309 8.62 -8.52 28.66
CA ASP A 309 7.93 -9.45 27.76
C ASP A 309 6.50 -9.00 27.46
N TRP A 310 5.78 -8.54 28.49
CA TRP A 310 4.46 -7.95 28.34
C TRP A 310 4.50 -6.74 27.39
N LEU A 311 5.48 -5.86 27.53
CA LEU A 311 5.61 -4.66 26.71
C LEU A 311 5.98 -5.01 25.26
N ASN A 312 6.91 -5.94 25.06
CA ASN A 312 7.27 -6.46 23.74
C ASN A 312 6.06 -7.02 22.98
N ARG A 313 5.25 -7.84 23.67
CA ARG A 313 4.00 -8.39 23.12
C ARG A 313 2.97 -7.29 22.86
N SER A 314 2.75 -6.41 23.82
CA SER A 314 1.72 -5.35 23.71
C SER A 314 2.03 -4.33 22.62
N LEU A 315 3.31 -4.05 22.39
CA LEU A 315 3.77 -3.10 21.37
C LEU A 315 4.10 -3.76 20.03
N SER A 316 4.02 -5.09 19.93
CA SER A 316 4.35 -5.83 18.70
C SER A 316 5.72 -5.41 18.15
N LEU A 317 6.76 -5.42 19.00
CA LEU A 317 8.10 -4.93 18.64
C LEU A 317 8.93 -5.95 17.86
N THR A 318 8.62 -7.24 17.98
CA THR A 318 9.27 -8.30 17.21
C THR A 318 9.04 -8.08 15.73
N VAL A 319 10.06 -7.71 14.95
CA VAL A 319 9.93 -7.48 13.51
C VAL A 319 9.49 -8.77 12.82
N ALA A 320 8.51 -8.71 11.91
CA ALA A 320 8.02 -9.91 11.22
C ALA A 320 9.10 -10.55 10.31
N HIS A 321 10.16 -9.81 9.99
CA HIS A 321 11.18 -10.20 9.01
C HIS A 321 12.55 -10.60 9.57
N SER A 322 12.89 -10.26 10.81
CA SER A 322 14.22 -10.52 11.38
C SER A 322 14.24 -11.89 12.08
N GLU A 323 15.14 -12.77 11.63
CA GLU A 323 15.46 -14.02 12.35
C GLU A 323 16.34 -13.75 13.57
N ASP A 324 17.05 -12.63 13.58
CA ASP A 324 17.75 -12.13 14.75
C ASP A 324 16.74 -11.51 15.72
N ILE A 325 16.44 -12.26 16.79
CA ILE A 325 15.80 -11.78 18.00
C ILE A 325 16.83 -10.88 18.70
N CYS A 326 17.04 -9.67 18.16
CA CYS A 326 17.88 -8.71 18.84
C CYS A 326 17.04 -8.08 19.97
N ASP A 327 17.31 -8.51 21.20
CA ASP A 327 16.69 -7.97 22.43
C ASP A 327 16.83 -6.43 22.50
N SER A 328 17.81 -5.88 21.79
CA SER A 328 18.01 -4.43 21.55
C SER A 328 16.77 -3.69 21.01
N SER A 329 15.76 -4.35 20.42
CA SER A 329 14.64 -3.65 19.79
C SER A 329 13.83 -2.81 20.78
N LEU A 330 13.60 -3.31 22.01
CA LEU A 330 12.83 -2.56 23.00
C LEU A 330 13.63 -1.39 23.57
N ASP A 331 14.91 -1.60 23.85
CA ASP A 331 15.74 -0.56 24.46
C ASP A 331 15.99 0.59 23.50
N ILE A 332 16.20 0.28 22.21
CA ILE A 332 16.25 1.28 21.13
C ILE A 332 14.93 2.04 21.08
N TRP A 333 13.81 1.33 21.09
CA TRP A 333 12.49 1.95 21.02
C TRP A 333 12.17 2.83 22.23
N LEU A 334 12.52 2.41 23.45
CA LEU A 334 12.36 3.21 24.67
C LEU A 334 13.26 4.45 24.63
N LYS A 335 14.50 4.34 24.13
CA LYS A 335 15.39 5.49 23.90
C LYS A 335 14.77 6.49 22.92
N GLU A 336 14.18 6.03 21.81
CA GLU A 336 13.45 6.89 20.88
C GLU A 336 12.27 7.61 21.57
N LYS A 337 11.50 6.89 22.41
CA LYS A 337 10.39 7.50 23.17
C LYS A 337 10.89 8.45 24.25
N SER A 338 12.06 8.20 24.83
CA SER A 338 12.71 9.12 25.76
C SER A 338 13.14 10.40 25.04
N ALA A 339 13.75 10.29 23.85
CA ALA A 339 14.15 11.43 23.02
C ALA A 339 12.93 12.26 22.58
N ALA A 340 11.78 11.62 22.33
CA ALA A 340 10.51 12.32 22.07
C ALA A 340 9.88 13.00 23.31
N GLY A 341 10.47 12.80 24.49
CA GLY A 341 9.99 13.33 25.77
C GLY A 341 8.73 12.64 26.28
N HIS A 342 8.48 11.39 25.89
CA HIS A 342 7.34 10.61 26.38
C HIS A 342 7.64 9.91 27.70
N ILE A 343 8.90 9.53 27.91
CA ILE A 343 9.40 8.90 29.13
C ILE A 343 10.75 9.51 29.50
N ARG A 344 11.20 9.27 30.73
CA ARG A 344 12.56 9.57 31.20
C ARG A 344 13.06 8.45 32.10
N SER A 345 14.35 8.17 32.07
CA SER A 345 14.97 7.24 33.02
C SER A 345 14.82 7.76 34.44
N LYS A 346 14.53 6.86 35.39
CA LYS A 346 14.45 7.21 36.81
C LYS A 346 15.86 7.35 37.38
N GLU A 347 16.16 8.48 37.98
CA GLU A 347 17.46 8.71 38.62
C GLU A 347 17.72 7.64 39.70
N GLY A 348 18.93 7.06 39.66
CA GLY A 348 19.39 6.07 40.63
C GLY A 348 18.84 4.65 40.47
N VAL A 349 18.00 4.35 39.45
CA VAL A 349 17.51 2.97 39.24
C VAL A 349 17.55 2.60 37.75
N GLU A 350 18.48 1.72 37.40
CA GLU A 350 18.59 1.16 36.05
C GLU A 350 17.32 0.37 35.66
N GLY A 351 16.92 0.46 34.39
CA GLY A 351 15.74 -0.25 33.86
C GLY A 351 14.39 0.35 34.27
N ARG A 352 14.34 1.41 35.09
CA ARG A 352 13.09 2.10 35.44
C ARG A 352 12.88 3.38 34.63
N TRP A 353 11.67 3.53 34.12
CA TRP A 353 11.22 4.65 33.32
C TRP A 353 10.01 5.32 33.97
N VAL A 354 9.95 6.64 33.90
CA VAL A 354 8.82 7.45 34.37
C VAL A 354 8.14 8.10 33.17
N PHE A 355 6.81 8.00 33.08
CA PHE A 355 6.05 8.62 32.00
C PHE A 355 5.93 10.13 32.21
N CYS A 356 6.22 10.88 31.15
CA CYS A 356 6.05 12.33 31.14
C CYS A 356 4.63 12.65 30.66
N LYS A 357 3.83 13.31 31.52
CA LYS A 357 2.58 13.93 31.09
C LYS A 357 2.94 15.24 30.42
N LYS A 358 2.72 15.32 29.11
CA LYS A 358 2.65 16.60 28.40
C LYS A 358 1.27 17.19 28.58
#